data_AF-A0A561T592-F1
#
_entry.id   AF-A0A561T592-F1
#
_cell.length_a   1.000
_cell.length_b   1.000
_cell.length_c   1.000
_cell.angle_alpha   90.00
_cell.angle_beta   90.00
_cell.angle_gamma   90.00
#
_symmetry.space_group_name_H-M   'P 1'
#
loop_
_entity.id
_entity.type
_entity.pdbx_description
1 polymer ?
#
loop_
_entity_poly.entity_id
_entity_poly.type
_entity_poly.pdbx_seq_one_letter_code
_entity_poly.pdbx_strand_id
1 'polypeptide(L)'
;MFASEVGTETSAGNVRRAVRRILRAAGLKAEEWTPRELRHSFVSLLSDGGVPIERISRLVGHTGTTVTEKVYRHQLRPVIEHGAVAMDRIFPVAGT
;
A
#
# COMPACT_ATOMS: atom_id res chain seq x y z
N MET A 1 17.63 1.41 10.99
CA MET A 1 18.82 1.75 10.18
C MET A 1 19.32 0.47 9.52
N PHE A 2 19.62 0.46 8.23
CA PHE A 2 20.26 -0.69 7.57
C PHE A 2 21.78 -0.51 7.60
N ALA A 3 22.47 -1.27 8.44
CA ALA A 3 23.91 -1.19 8.59
C ALA A 3 24.64 -1.98 7.49
N SER A 4 25.76 -1.43 7.02
CA SER A 4 26.73 -2.16 6.22
C SER A 4 27.52 -3.12 7.11
N GLU A 5 28.29 -4.03 6.50
CA GLU A 5 29.15 -4.97 7.22
C GLU A 5 30.22 -4.26 8.07
N VAL A 6 30.56 -3.01 7.73
CA VAL A 6 31.51 -2.18 8.47
C VAL A 6 30.82 -1.20 9.44
N GLY A 7 29.52 -1.39 9.71
CA GLY A 7 28.77 -0.64 10.72
C GLY A 7 28.29 0.75 10.31
N THR A 8 28.42 1.12 9.03
CA THR A 8 27.98 2.42 8.51
C THR A 8 26.58 2.33 7.88
N GLU A 9 25.96 3.47 7.58
CA GLU A 9 24.72 3.48 6.80
C GLU A 9 24.90 2.83 5.43
N THR A 10 24.03 1.88 5.11
CA THR A 10 24.01 1.28 3.78
C THR A 10 23.59 2.31 2.75
N SER A 11 24.42 2.51 1.73
CA SER A 11 24.08 3.40 0.62
C SER A 11 22.83 2.91 -0.14
N ALA A 12 22.05 3.84 -0.67
CA ALA A 12 20.88 3.51 -1.48
C ALA A 12 21.22 2.59 -2.69
N GLY A 13 22.43 2.71 -3.24
CA GLY A 13 22.92 1.82 -4.30
C GLY A 13 23.11 0.37 -3.85
N ASN A 14 23.64 0.17 -2.65
CA ASN A 14 23.79 -1.16 -2.05
C ASN A 14 22.42 -1.81 -1.79
N VAL A 15 21.46 -1.06 -1.25
CA VAL A 15 20.08 -1.56 -1.06
C VAL A 15 19.47 -1.99 -2.39
N ARG A 16 19.58 -1.17 -3.45
CA ARG A 16 19.05 -1.52 -4.78
C ARG A 16 19.70 -2.78 -5.34
N ARG A 17 21.02 -2.96 -5.17
CA ARG A 17 21.71 -4.18 -5.59
C ARG A 17 21.23 -5.42 -4.85
N ALA A 18 21.03 -5.31 -3.53
CA ALA A 18 20.51 -6.41 -2.72
C ALA A 18 19.10 -6.81 -3.16
N VAL A 19 18.19 -5.84 -3.31
CA VAL A 19 16.82 -6.08 -3.79
C VAL A 19 16.81 -6.72 -5.17
N ARG A 20 17.61 -6.22 -6.12
CA ARG A 20 17.69 -6.81 -7.47
C ARG A 20 18.16 -8.26 -7.46
N ARG A 21 19.08 -8.63 -6.56
CA ARG A 21 19.53 -10.02 -6.40
C ARG A 21 18.38 -10.94 -6.02
N ILE A 22 17.54 -10.51 -5.08
CA ILE A 22 16.35 -11.24 -4.63
C ILE A 22 15.34 -11.35 -5.77
N LEU A 23 15.05 -10.24 -6.48
CA LEU A 23 14.11 -10.24 -7.60
C LEU A 23 14.53 -11.19 -8.72
N ARG A 24 15.83 -11.24 -9.07
CA ARG A 24 16.35 -12.20 -10.04
C ARG A 24 16.17 -13.64 -9.57
N ALA A 25 16.47 -13.92 -8.31
CA ALA A 25 16.28 -15.26 -7.74
C ALA A 25 14.79 -15.68 -7.73
N ALA A 26 13.88 -14.72 -7.63
CA ALA A 26 12.44 -14.92 -7.74
C ALA A 26 11.93 -15.01 -9.20
N GLY A 27 12.80 -14.96 -10.21
CA GLY A 27 12.41 -15.02 -11.62
C GLY A 27 11.79 -13.72 -12.17
N LEU A 28 11.93 -12.60 -11.46
CA LEU A 28 11.40 -11.30 -11.88
C LEU A 28 12.45 -10.50 -12.67
N LYS A 29 11.97 -9.62 -13.56
CA LYS A 29 12.79 -8.69 -14.33
C LYS A 29 13.29 -7.54 -13.44
N ALA A 30 14.34 -7.79 -12.68
CA ALA A 30 14.83 -6.90 -11.63
C ALA A 30 15.18 -5.46 -12.09
N GLU A 31 15.45 -5.25 -13.38
CA GLU A 31 15.74 -3.95 -13.99
C GLU A 31 14.51 -3.04 -14.06
N GLU A 32 13.32 -3.63 -14.22
CA GLU A 32 12.04 -2.92 -14.27
C GLU A 32 11.56 -2.49 -12.88
N TRP A 33 12.22 -2.97 -11.81
CA TRP A 33 11.80 -2.76 -10.43
C TRP A 33 12.65 -1.70 -9.74
N THR A 34 11.97 -0.93 -8.89
CA THR A 34 12.61 -0.03 -7.93
C THR A 34 12.08 -0.33 -6.51
N PRO A 35 12.78 0.04 -5.43
CA PRO A 35 12.26 -0.14 -4.07
C PRO A 35 10.87 0.48 -3.84
N ARG A 36 10.47 1.46 -4.66
CA ARG A 36 9.12 2.04 -4.65
C ARG A 36 8.03 0.99 -4.93
N GLU A 37 8.31 -0.02 -5.74
CA GLU A 37 7.34 -1.09 -6.04
C GLU A 37 7.01 -1.91 -4.79
N LEU A 38 7.94 -2.09 -3.85
CA LEU A 38 7.66 -2.75 -2.56
C LEU A 38 6.67 -1.92 -1.72
N ARG A 39 6.77 -0.58 -1.77
CA ARG A 39 5.77 0.30 -1.13
C ARG A 39 4.41 0.17 -1.81
N HIS A 40 4.38 0.04 -3.14
CA HIS A 40 3.13 -0.21 -3.86
C HIS A 40 2.50 -1.55 -3.45
N SER A 41 3.28 -2.63 -3.42
CA SER A 41 2.81 -3.95 -2.96
C SER A 41 2.26 -3.90 -1.53
N PHE A 42 2.94 -3.21 -0.61
CA PHE A 42 2.47 -3.06 0.77
C PHE A 42 1.08 -2.42 0.84
N VAL A 43 0.87 -1.32 0.10
CA VAL A 43 -0.43 -0.63 0.11
C VAL A 43 -1.50 -1.49 -0.58
N SER A 44 -1.19 -2.13 -1.70
CA SER A 44 -2.12 -3.03 -2.39
C SER A 44 -2.59 -4.18 -1.51
N LEU A 45 -1.68 -4.85 -0.80
CA LEU A 45 -2.02 -5.96 0.11
C LEU A 45 -2.92 -5.51 1.27
N LEU A 46 -2.63 -4.36 1.88
CA LEU A 46 -3.47 -3.84 2.97
C LEU A 46 -4.84 -3.39 2.47
N SER A 47 -4.90 -2.80 1.28
CA SER A 47 -6.16 -2.40 0.65
C SER A 47 -7.03 -3.61 0.32
N ASP A 48 -6.45 -4.65 -0.27
CA ASP A 48 -7.13 -5.92 -0.58
C ASP A 48 -7.67 -6.58 0.71
N GLY A 49 -6.84 -6.59 1.76
CA GLY A 49 -7.22 -7.03 3.11
C GLY A 49 -8.28 -6.17 3.82
N GLY A 50 -8.77 -5.09 3.20
CA GLY A 50 -9.85 -4.25 3.72
C GLY A 50 -9.43 -3.22 4.77
N VAL A 51 -8.14 -2.90 4.88
CA VAL A 51 -7.67 -1.83 5.78
C VAL A 51 -8.09 -0.47 5.21
N PRO A 52 -8.72 0.41 6.02
CA PRO A 52 -9.11 1.74 5.57
C PRO A 52 -7.92 2.56 5.04
N ILE A 53 -8.13 3.30 3.95
CA ILE A 53 -7.07 4.03 3.22
C ILE A 53 -6.38 5.11 4.08
N GLU A 54 -7.11 5.69 5.05
CA GLU A 54 -6.60 6.66 6.01
C GLU A 54 -5.58 6.02 6.94
N ARG A 55 -5.82 4.76 7.35
CA ARG A 55 -4.89 4.00 8.18
C ARG A 55 -3.66 3.60 7.38
N ILE A 56 -3.83 3.15 6.13
CA ILE A 56 -2.70 2.82 5.26
C ILE A 56 -1.84 4.05 4.98
N SER A 57 -2.45 5.21 4.73
CA SER A 57 -1.76 6.48 4.48
C SER A 57 -0.86 6.90 5.66
N ARG A 58 -1.34 6.70 6.90
CA ARG A 58 -0.54 6.93 8.11
C ARG A 58 0.65 5.97 8.20
N LEU A 59 0.46 4.69 7.89
CA LEU A 59 1.54 3.68 7.93
C LEU A 59 2.67 3.98 6.94
N VAL A 60 2.36 4.51 5.76
CA VAL A 60 3.39 4.87 4.76
C VAL A 60 3.98 6.27 4.97
N GLY A 61 3.55 6.99 6.01
CA GLY A 61 4.09 8.30 6.39
C GLY A 61 3.63 9.44 5.48
N HIS A 62 2.48 9.31 4.81
CA HIS A 62 1.91 10.43 4.06
C HIS A 62 1.27 11.45 5.01
N THR A 63 1.57 12.74 4.81
CA THR A 63 0.97 13.85 5.57
C THR A 63 -0.51 14.07 5.25
N GLY A 64 -1.04 13.43 4.20
CA GLY A 64 -2.45 13.45 3.80
C GLY A 64 -2.81 12.23 2.93
N THR A 65 -4.10 12.02 2.67
CA THR A 65 -4.59 10.83 1.93
C THR A 65 -4.60 11.02 0.41
N THR A 66 -4.40 12.23 -0.10
CA THR A 66 -4.56 12.59 -1.53
C THR A 66 -3.76 11.70 -2.49
N VAL A 67 -2.52 11.35 -2.12
CA VAL A 67 -1.65 10.48 -2.94
C VAL A 67 -2.12 9.01 -2.89
N THR A 68 -2.59 8.55 -1.72
CA THR A 68 -3.05 7.18 -1.52
C THR A 68 -4.46 6.98 -2.11
N GLU A 69 -5.36 7.95 -1.99
CA GLU A 69 -6.69 7.90 -2.59
C GLU A 69 -6.61 7.87 -4.13
N LYS A 70 -5.80 8.73 -4.76
CA LYS A 70 -5.74 8.80 -6.23
C LYS A 70 -5.18 7.53 -6.87
N VAL A 71 -4.27 6.83 -6.20
CA VAL A 71 -3.61 5.62 -6.72
C VAL A 71 -4.38 4.35 -6.37
N TYR A 72 -5.09 4.29 -5.24
CA TYR A 72 -5.70 3.05 -4.73
C TYR A 72 -7.23 3.06 -4.63
N ARG A 73 -7.91 4.19 -4.90
CA ARG A 73 -9.39 4.26 -4.94
C ARG A 73 -10.01 3.30 -5.95
N HIS A 74 -9.28 2.86 -6.98
CA HIS A 74 -9.79 1.91 -7.98
C HIS A 74 -9.94 0.46 -7.47
N GLN A 75 -9.27 0.07 -6.37
CA GLN A 75 -9.37 -1.28 -5.79
C GLN A 75 -10.20 -1.34 -4.50
N LEU A 76 -10.63 -0.18 -3.99
CA LEU A 76 -11.60 -0.14 -2.91
C LEU A 76 -12.93 -0.59 -3.52
N ARG A 77 -13.36 -1.81 -3.18
CA ARG A 77 -14.74 -2.32 -3.25
C ARG A 77 -15.73 -1.17 -3.17
N PRO A 78 -16.86 -1.18 -3.91
CA PRO A 78 -17.79 -0.05 -4.00
C PRO A 78 -18.13 0.49 -2.61
N VAL A 79 -17.37 1.48 -2.13
CA VAL A 79 -17.50 2.03 -0.78
C VAL A 79 -18.85 2.74 -0.67
N ILE A 80 -19.37 3.16 -1.83
CA ILE A 80 -20.70 3.72 -2.02
C ILE A 80 -21.80 2.71 -1.63
N GLU A 81 -21.64 1.40 -1.91
CA GLU A 81 -22.63 0.39 -1.50
C GLU A 81 -22.68 0.23 0.02
N HIS A 82 -21.53 0.21 0.71
CA HIS A 82 -21.51 0.14 2.18
C HIS A 82 -22.14 1.37 2.84
N GLY A 83 -21.99 2.56 2.23
CA GLY A 83 -22.64 3.77 2.70
C GLY A 83 -24.16 3.66 2.64
N ALA A 84 -24.70 3.20 1.51
CA ALA A 84 -26.14 2.96 1.35
C ALA A 84 -26.65 1.90 2.35
N VAL A 85 -25.96 0.77 2.49
CA VAL A 85 -26.32 -0.29 3.45
C VAL A 85 -26.25 0.19 4.90
N ALA A 86 -25.28 1.03 5.25
CA ALA A 86 -25.21 1.63 6.58
C ALA A 86 -26.35 2.63 6.82
N MET A 87 -26.69 3.43 5.80
CA MET A 87 -27.84 4.35 5.85
C MET A 87 -29.16 3.60 6.00
N ASP A 88 -29.35 2.47 5.32
CA ASP A 88 -30.54 1.63 5.48
C ASP A 88 -30.66 1.01 6.89
N ARG A 89 -29.53 0.80 7.59
CA ARG A 89 -29.53 0.34 8.99
C ARG A 89 -29.82 1.48 9.98
N ILE A 90 -29.40 2.69 9.67
CA ILE A 90 -29.65 3.89 10.50
C ILE A 90 -31.10 4.36 10.31
N PHE A 91 -31.58 4.29 9.07
CA PHE A 91 -32.93 4.67 8.65
C PHE A 91 -33.61 3.45 8.03
N PRO A 92 -33.95 2.42 8.83
CA PRO A 92 -34.73 1.30 8.33
C PRO A 92 -36.02 1.86 7.74
N VAL A 93 -36.28 1.55 6.46
CA VAL A 93 -37.49 2.00 5.78
C VAL A 93 -38.67 1.53 6.63
N ALA A 94 -39.36 2.47 7.27
CA ALA A 94 -40.54 2.19 8.05
C ALA A 94 -41.59 1.66 7.08
N GLY A 95 -41.74 0.34 7.02
CA GLY A 95 -42.76 -0.32 6.26
C GLY A 95 -44.14 0.08 6.80
N THR A 96 -44.93 0.69 5.93
CA THR A 96 -46.41 0.62 5.86
C THR A 96 -46.95 -0.77 6.14
#